data_AF-A0A2M7FLA3-F1
#
_entry.id   AF-A0A2M7FLA3-F1
#
_cell.length_a   1.000
_cell.length_b   1.000
_cell.length_c   1.000
_cell.angle_alpha   90.00
_cell.angle_beta   90.00
_cell.angle_gamma   90.00
#
_symmetry.space_group_name_H-M   'P 1'
#
loop_
_entity.id
_entity.type
_entity.pdbx_description
1 polymer ?
#
loop_
_entity_poly.entity_id
_entity_poly.type
_entity_poly.pdbx_seq_one_letter_code
_entity_poly.pdbx_strand_id
1 'polypeptide(L)' 'DFLLDSKTNQYYLNELNTIPGFTPISMYPKLWEASGLSYSKLLDKLITLALVRHTQKSTLNLSH' A
#
# COMPACT_ATOMS: atom_id res chain seq x y z
N ASP A 1 -3.83 8.99 4.78
CA ASP A 1 -3.30 9.85 5.86
C ASP A 1 -4.41 10.27 6.78
N PHE A 2 -4.08 10.43 8.06
CA PHE A 2 -5.06 10.68 9.11
C PHE A 2 -4.70 11.92 9.92
N LEU A 3 -5.72 12.62 10.39
CA LEU A 3 -5.62 13.63 11.43
C LEU A 3 -6.09 13.01 12.76
N LEU A 4 -5.48 13.42 13.87
CA LEU A 4 -5.85 12.99 15.22
C LEU A 4 -6.21 14.22 16.05
N ASP A 5 -7.42 14.27 16.59
CA ASP A 5 -7.77 15.24 17.62
C ASP A 5 -7.21 14.79 18.97
N SER A 6 -6.28 15.57 19.53
CA SER A 6 -5.61 15.24 20.79
C SER A 6 -6.49 15.32 22.03
N LYS A 7 -7.65 16.00 21.96
CA LYS A 7 -8.58 16.13 23.09
C LYS A 7 -9.56 14.96 23.15
N THR A 8 -10.03 14.51 21.99
CA THR A 8 -11.06 13.47 21.88
C THR A 8 -10.48 12.11 21.46
N ASN A 9 -9.22 12.08 21.04
CA ASN A 9 -8.53 10.93 20.46
C ASN A 9 -9.25 10.37 19.21
N GLN A 10 -10.02 11.21 18.51
CA GLN A 10 -10.74 10.83 17.30
C GLN A 10 -9.83 10.96 16.07
N TYR A 11 -9.89 9.95 15.20
CA TYR A 11 -9.19 9.92 13.93
C TYR A 11 -10.11 10.39 12.79
N TYR A 12 -9.58 11.23 11.93
CA TYR A 12 -10.24 11.68 10.70
C TYR A 12 -9.40 11.27 9.49
N LEU A 13 -10.04 10.69 8.47
CA LEU A 13 -9.39 10.41 7.20
C LEU A 13 -9.21 11.72 6.44
N ASN A 14 -7.98 12.08 6.10
CA ASN A 14 -7.69 13.27 5.31
C ASN A 14 -7.65 12.93 3.81
N GLU A 15 -6.79 11.98 3.45
CA GLU A 15 -6.56 11.59 2.06
C GLU A 15 -6.20 10.12 1.92
N LEU A 16 -6.46 9.57 0.73
CA LEU A 16 -6.06 8.22 0.33
C LEU A 16 -5.12 8.31 -0.87
N ASN A 17 -3.86 7.90 -0.68
CA ASN A 17 -2.84 7.90 -1.71
C ASN A 17 -2.71 6.49 -2.33
N THR A 18 -3.16 6.33 -3.58
CA THR A 18 -3.01 5.06 -4.31
C THR A 18 -1.60 4.85 -4.84
N ILE A 19 -0.90 5.94 -5.17
CA ILE A 19 0.51 5.96 -5.60
C ILE A 19 1.26 6.95 -4.69
N PRO A 20 1.64 6.54 -3.46
CA PRO A 20 2.40 7.39 -2.57
C PRO A 20 3.86 7.52 -3.06
N GLY A 21 4.60 8.48 -2.49
CA GLY A 21 6.05 8.53 -2.66
C GLY A 21 6.68 7.17 -2.34
N PHE A 22 7.57 6.69 -3.22
CA PHE A 22 8.07 5.32 -3.18
C PHE A 22 9.60 5.21 -3.14
N THR A 23 10.31 6.28 -2.80
CA THR A 23 11.76 6.21 -2.56
C THR A 23 12.05 5.54 -1.21
N PRO A 24 13.28 5.05 -0.94
CA PRO A 24 13.62 4.43 0.34
C PRO A 24 13.40 5.31 1.58
N ILE A 25 13.37 6.64 1.40
CA ILE A 25 13.11 7.62 2.47
C ILE A 25 11.63 8.06 2.54
N SER A 26 10.80 7.61 1.61
CA SER A 26 9.38 7.95 1.60
C SER A 26 8.63 7.25 2.74
N MET A 27 7.53 7.86 3.18
CA MET A 27 6.77 7.37 4.34
C MET A 27 6.21 5.96 4.13
N TYR A 28 5.67 5.67 2.95
CA TYR A 28 5.06 4.35 2.69
C TYR A 28 6.07 3.20 2.84
N PRO A 29 7.25 3.20 2.19
CA PRO A 29 8.31 2.23 2.46
C PRO A 29 8.79 2.20 3.92
N LYS A 30 8.95 3.37 4.56
CA LYS A 30 9.44 3.47 5.94
C LYS A 30 8.51 2.81 6.95
N LEU A 31 7.19 2.95 6.80
CA LEU A 31 6.22 2.30 7.68
C LEU A 31 6.24 0.76 7.55
N TRP A 32 6.45 0.25 6.33
CA TRP A 32 6.62 -1.19 6.11
C TRP A 32 7.94 -1.71 6.70
N GLU A 33 9.02 -0.94 6.56
CA GLU A 33 10.31 -1.27 7.18
C GLU A 33 10.20 -1.32 8.71
N ALA A 34 9.54 -0.33 9.32
CA ALA A 34 9.28 -0.28 10.76
C ALA A 34 8.40 -1.45 11.27
N SER A 35 7.59 -2.05 10.39
CA SER A 35 6.80 -3.25 10.69
C SER A 35 7.50 -4.57 10.31
N GLY A 36 8.79 -4.51 9.94
CA GLY A 36 9.64 -5.68 9.70
C GLY A 36 9.74 -6.14 8.25
N LEU A 37 9.18 -5.40 7.29
CA LEU A 37 9.27 -5.70 5.87
C LEU A 37 10.26 -4.78 5.17
N SER A 38 11.40 -5.32 4.73
CA SER A 38 12.41 -4.53 4.02
C SER A 38 11.89 -3.98 2.68
N TYR A 39 12.48 -2.88 2.22
CA TYR A 39 12.10 -2.24 0.95
C TYR A 39 12.11 -3.20 -0.24
N SER A 40 13.13 -4.05 -0.38
CA SER A 40 13.20 -5.06 -1.45
C SER A 40 12.02 -6.02 -1.38
N LYS A 41 11.72 -6.56 -0.19
CA LYS A 41 10.60 -7.50 -0.01
C LYS A 41 9.24 -6.83 -0.27
N LEU A 42 9.11 -5.54 0.04
CA LEU A 42 7.92 -4.77 -0.29
C LEU A 42 7.72 -4.65 -1.81
N LEU A 43 8.78 -4.36 -2.57
CA LEU A 43 8.73 -4.35 -4.04
C LEU A 43 8.32 -5.71 -4.61
N ASP A 44 8.97 -6.77 -4.15
CA ASP A 44 8.67 -8.15 -4.58
C ASP A 44 7.19 -8.49 -4.33
N LYS A 45 6.67 -8.09 -3.15
CA LYS A 45 5.27 -8.29 -2.78
C LYS A 45 4.31 -7.52 -3.70
N LEU A 46 4.59 -6.25 -4.00
CA LEU A 46 3.72 -5.44 -4.87
C LEU A 46 3.71 -5.96 -6.31
N ILE A 47 4.86 -6.37 -6.85
CA ILE A 47 4.95 -6.99 -8.18
C ILE A 47 4.15 -8.29 -8.21
N THR A 48 4.31 -9.13 -7.20
CA THR A 48 3.56 -10.40 -7.07
C THR A 48 2.05 -10.14 -7.04
N LEU A 49 1.60 -9.19 -6.22
CA LEU A 49 0.18 -8.81 -6.14
C LEU A 49 -0.35 -8.30 -7.49
N ALA A 50 0.45 -7.52 -8.23
CA ALA A 50 0.08 -7.03 -9.55
C ALA A 50 -0.11 -8.19 -10.55
N LEU A 51 0.81 -9.15 -10.57
CA LEU A 51 0.71 -10.35 -11.42
C LEU A 51 -0.52 -11.19 -11.07
N VAL A 52 -0.75 -11.46 -9.78
CA VAL A 52 -1.93 -12.22 -9.31
C VAL A 52 -3.23 -11.54 -9.75
N ARG A 53 -3.35 -10.22 -9.53
CA ARG A 53 -4.51 -9.45 -9.95
C ARG A 53 -4.70 -9.48 -11.47
N HIS A 54 -3.62 -9.39 -12.23
CA HIS A 54 -3.66 -9.46 -13.68
C HIS A 54 -4.19 -10.83 -14.15
N THR A 55 -3.65 -11.93 -13.63
CA THR A 55 -4.12 -13.29 -13.95
C THR A 55 -5.60 -13.47 -13.62
N GLN A 56 -6.04 -13.06 -12.42
CA GLN A 56 -7.44 -13.15 -12.01
C GLN A 56 -8.38 -12.41 -12.97
N LYS A 57 -8.01 -11.18 -13.39
CA LYS A 57 -8.79 -10.39 -14.33
C LYS A 57 -8.83 -11.05 -15.72
N SER A 58 -7.71 -11.58 -16.19
CA SER A 58 -7.63 -12.27 -17.48
C SER A 58 -8.47 -13.55 -17.50
N THR A 59 -8.50 -14.32 -16.41
CA THR A 59 -9.37 -15.50 -16.29
C THR A 59 -10.85 -15.14 -16.35
N LEU A 60 -11.28 -14.08 -15.64
CA LEU A 60 -12.67 -13.65 -15.63
C LEU A 60 -13.15 -13.20 -17.02
N ASN A 61 -12.26 -12.58 -17.81
CA ASN A 61 -12.54 -12.17 -19.17
C ASN A 61 -12.65 -13.34 -20.18
N LEU A 62 -12.11 -14.50 -19.86
CA LEU A 62 -12.15 -15.70 -20.71
C LEU A 62 -13.36 -16.60 -20.42
N SER A 63 -14.04 -16.38 -19.28
CA SER A 63 -15.26 -17.09 -18.88
C SER A 63 -16.56 -16.41 -19.34
N HIS A 64 -16.46 -15.29 -20.07
CA HIS A 64 -17.55 -14.57 -20.73
C HIS A 64 -17.36 -14.61 -22.23
#